data_AF-A0AAW9EAV5-F1
#
_entry.id   AF-A0AAW9EAV5-F1
#
_cell.length_a   1.000
_cell.length_b   1.000
_cell.length_c   1.000
_cell.angle_alpha   90.00
_cell.angle_beta   90.00
_cell.angle_gamma   90.00
#
_symmetry.space_group_name_H-M   'P 1'
#
loop_
_entity.id
_entity.type
_entity.pdbx_description
1 polymer ?
#
loop_
_entity_poly.entity_id
_entity_poly.type
_entity_poly.pdbx_seq_one_letter_code
_entity_poly.pdbx_strand_id
1 'polypeptide(L)'
;LWANTCCSHPLPNEPLSQAIHRRLNEELGMQCDMQPIGTILYNEKVTDDLIEHEFDHLFLGFSDKTPQCHPDEVMDHRWISLNELYHDVEKHPENYSAWFCHILM
;
A
#
# COMPACT_ATOMS: atom_id res chain seq x y z
N LEU A 1 -8.23 -8.44 2.47
CA LEU A 1 -6.79 -8.76 2.61
C LEU A 1 -6.13 -7.63 3.38
N TRP A 2 -5.06 -7.91 4.11
CA TRP A 2 -4.16 -6.88 4.64
C TRP A 2 -3.18 -6.43 3.55
N ALA A 3 -2.75 -5.18 3.59
CA ALA A 3 -1.80 -4.61 2.64
C ALA A 3 -0.91 -3.58 3.34
N ASN A 4 -0.02 -2.93 2.58
CA ASN A 4 0.67 -1.73 3.02
C ASN A 4 -0.31 -0.55 3.18
N THR A 5 0.20 0.58 3.68
CA THR A 5 -0.60 1.75 4.08
C THR A 5 -1.58 2.27 3.02
N CYS A 6 -1.17 2.39 1.76
CA CYS A 6 -1.97 2.91 0.65
C CYS A 6 -1.34 2.49 -0.68
N CYS A 7 -2.13 2.06 -1.65
CA CYS A 7 -1.70 1.67 -2.99
C CYS A 7 -2.76 2.13 -4.01
N SER A 8 -2.33 2.75 -5.10
CA SER A 8 -3.23 3.29 -6.13
C SER A 8 -2.44 3.76 -7.33
N HIS A 9 -3.16 4.11 -8.41
CA HIS A 9 -2.57 4.68 -9.62
C HIS A 9 -2.62 6.22 -9.64
N PRO A 10 -1.64 6.86 -10.29
CA PRO A 10 -1.80 8.24 -10.72
C PRO A 10 -2.87 8.33 -11.81
N LEU A 11 -3.62 9.43 -11.83
CA LEU A 11 -4.53 9.75 -12.92
C LEU A 11 -3.75 10.11 -14.20
N PRO A 12 -4.37 10.06 -15.39
CA PRO A 12 -3.74 10.53 -16.61
C PRO A 12 -3.21 11.97 -16.48
N ASN A 13 -1.91 12.15 -16.71
CA ASN A 13 -1.17 13.42 -16.56
C ASN A 13 -1.04 13.96 -15.12
N GLU A 14 -1.37 13.18 -14.10
CA GLU A 14 -1.14 13.54 -12.71
C GLU A 14 0.32 13.26 -12.31
N PRO A 15 1.04 14.25 -11.76
CA PRO A 15 2.34 13.99 -11.17
C PRO A 15 2.25 13.00 -10.02
N LEU A 16 3.19 12.06 -9.96
CA LEU A 16 3.21 11.01 -8.93
C LEU A 16 3.16 11.57 -7.50
N SER A 17 3.86 12.69 -7.24
CA SER A 17 3.80 13.36 -5.94
C SER A 17 2.39 13.81 -5.56
N GLN A 18 1.58 14.27 -6.52
CA GLN A 18 0.19 14.65 -6.27
C GLN A 18 -0.68 13.42 -6.01
N ALA A 19 -0.52 12.37 -6.82
CA ALA A 19 -1.26 11.12 -6.67
C ALA A 19 -1.07 10.51 -5.27
N ILE A 20 0.17 10.48 -4.76
CA ILE A 20 0.50 9.95 -3.43
C ILE A 20 -0.25 10.73 -2.34
N HIS A 21 -0.14 12.06 -2.33
CA HIS A 21 -0.80 12.87 -1.31
C HIS A 21 -2.32 12.84 -1.43
N ARG A 22 -2.85 12.78 -2.65
CA ARG A 22 -4.29 12.68 -2.91
C ARG A 22 -4.84 11.37 -2.36
N ARG A 23 -4.27 10.22 -2.73
CA ARG A 23 -4.75 8.90 -2.30
C ARG A 23 -4.56 8.67 -0.81
N LEU A 24 -3.42 9.07 -0.25
CA LEU A 24 -3.20 9.03 1.20
C LEU A 24 -4.26 9.84 1.98
N ASN A 25 -4.70 10.96 1.44
CA ASN A 25 -5.76 11.76 2.04
C ASN A 25 -7.16 11.18 1.80
N GLU A 26 -7.45 10.69 0.59
CA GLU A 26 -8.75 10.08 0.24
C GLU A 26 -9.03 8.81 1.07
N GLU A 27 -8.04 7.93 1.20
CA GLU A 27 -8.21 6.63 1.88
C GLU A 27 -8.05 6.74 3.40
N LEU A 28 -7.10 7.55 3.88
CA LEU A 28 -6.69 7.58 5.29
C LEU A 28 -6.85 8.95 5.96
N GLY A 29 -7.24 10.00 5.24
CA GLY A 29 -7.30 11.36 5.82
C GLY A 29 -5.94 11.89 6.27
N MET A 30 -4.84 11.38 5.68
CA MET A 30 -3.47 11.66 6.13
C MET A 30 -2.69 12.53 5.15
N GLN A 31 -1.71 13.25 5.70
CA GLN A 31 -0.68 13.98 4.97
C GLN A 31 0.65 13.83 5.70
N CYS A 32 1.71 13.51 4.97
CA CYS A 32 3.09 13.46 5.47
C CYS A 32 4.07 13.64 4.31
N ASP A 33 5.32 13.97 4.63
CA ASP A 33 6.39 14.01 3.63
C ASP A 33 6.73 12.59 3.18
N MET A 34 6.81 12.40 1.86
CA MET A 34 7.01 11.10 1.23
C MET A 34 8.34 11.08 0.49
N GLN A 35 9.16 10.08 0.78
CA GLN A 35 10.46 9.87 0.14
C GLN A 35 10.41 8.63 -0.76
N PRO A 36 10.87 8.72 -2.02
CA PRO A 36 10.96 7.54 -2.89
C PRO A 36 12.02 6.58 -2.33
N ILE A 37 11.69 5.29 -2.26
CA ILE A 37 12.60 4.25 -1.75
C ILE A 37 12.95 3.18 -2.78
N GLY A 38 12.25 3.13 -3.92
CA GLY A 38 12.54 2.18 -4.98
C GLY A 38 11.37 1.97 -5.92
N THR A 39 11.50 0.95 -6.77
CA THR A 39 10.46 0.52 -7.70
C THR A 39 10.45 -0.99 -7.82
N ILE A 40 9.30 -1.58 -8.10
CA ILE A 40 9.14 -3.01 -8.39
C ILE A 40 8.30 -3.18 -9.66
N LEU A 41 8.51 -4.29 -10.38
CA LEU A 41 7.65 -4.72 -11.48
C LEU A 41 7.12 -6.10 -11.11
N TYR A 42 5.81 -6.24 -11.03
CA TYR A 42 5.16 -7.51 -10.71
C TYR A 42 4.01 -7.79 -11.67
N ASN A 43 3.65 -9.07 -11.80
CA ASN A 43 2.53 -9.52 -12.62
C ASN A 43 1.85 -10.68 -11.90
N GLU A 44 0.77 -10.38 -11.19
CA GLU A 44 0.12 -11.31 -10.28
C GLU A 44 -1.37 -11.43 -10.55
N LYS A 45 -1.86 -12.66 -10.43
CA LYS A 45 -3.29 -12.96 -10.53
C LYS A 45 -3.94 -12.74 -9.16
N VAL A 46 -4.72 -11.67 -9.04
CA VAL A 46 -5.35 -11.24 -7.78
C VAL A 46 -6.66 -12.01 -7.53
N THR A 47 -7.45 -12.21 -8.59
CA THR A 47 -8.68 -13.02 -8.55
C THR A 47 -8.77 -13.87 -9.82
N ASP A 48 -9.80 -14.69 -9.94
CA ASP A 48 -9.98 -15.50 -11.16
C ASP A 48 -10.10 -14.68 -12.44
N ASP A 49 -10.61 -13.45 -12.34
CA ASP A 49 -10.89 -12.56 -13.46
C ASP A 49 -10.03 -11.28 -13.46
N LEU A 50 -9.08 -11.14 -12.52
CA LEU A 50 -8.26 -9.94 -12.37
C LEU A 50 -6.76 -10.28 -12.27
N ILE A 51 -5.98 -9.62 -13.11
CA ILE A 51 -4.51 -9.62 -13.08
C ILE A 51 -4.06 -8.18 -12.89
N GLU A 52 -3.13 -7.98 -11.96
CA GLU A 52 -2.38 -6.74 -11.82
C GLU A 52 -0.99 -6.94 -12.42
N HIS A 53 -0.61 -6.06 -13.35
CA HIS A 53 0.71 -6.05 -13.97
C HIS A 53 1.22 -4.61 -13.97
N GLU A 54 2.00 -4.29 -12.95
CA GLU A 54 2.24 -2.90 -12.56
C GLU A 54 3.73 -2.63 -12.31
N PHE A 55 4.15 -1.43 -12.71
CA PHE A 55 5.44 -0.87 -12.36
C PHE A 55 5.25 0.09 -11.19
N ASP A 56 5.41 -0.44 -9.99
CA ASP A 56 5.12 0.24 -8.75
C ASP A 56 6.28 1.13 -8.31
N HIS A 57 5.93 2.32 -7.86
CA HIS A 57 6.86 3.27 -7.25
C HIS A 57 6.63 3.29 -5.74
N LEU A 58 7.66 2.92 -4.98
CA LEU A 58 7.57 2.77 -3.54
C LEU A 58 7.97 4.07 -2.82
N PHE A 59 7.18 4.46 -1.83
CA PHE A 59 7.39 5.64 -1.01
C PHE A 59 7.29 5.32 0.48
N LEU A 60 8.09 6.03 1.27
CA LEU A 60 8.08 5.96 2.73
C LEU A 60 7.87 7.35 3.32
N GLY A 61 6.98 7.43 4.30
CA GLY A 61 6.74 8.64 5.10
C GLY A 61 6.52 8.28 6.56
N PHE A 62 6.66 9.27 7.43
CA PHE A 62 6.51 9.11 8.88
C PHE A 62 5.44 10.06 9.39
N SER A 63 4.59 9.58 10.32
CA SER A 63 3.55 10.38 10.95
C SER A 63 3.13 9.72 12.25
N ASP A 64 2.93 10.53 13.29
CA ASP A 64 2.34 10.09 14.57
C ASP A 64 0.81 10.24 14.58
N LYS A 65 0.21 10.70 13.47
CA LYS A 65 -1.24 10.85 13.36
C LYS A 65 -1.90 9.49 13.11
N THR A 66 -2.99 9.24 13.82
CA THR A 66 -3.88 8.11 13.54
C THR A 66 -4.67 8.37 12.24
N PRO A 67 -4.81 7.40 11.34
CA PRO A 67 -5.60 7.55 10.12
C PRO A 67 -7.09 7.75 10.44
N GLN A 68 -7.74 8.57 9.63
CA GLN A 68 -9.20 8.69 9.56
C GLN A 68 -9.66 7.98 8.29
N CYS A 69 -9.74 6.64 8.39
CA CYS A 69 -10.04 5.76 7.27
C CYS A 69 -11.39 6.06 6.62
N HIS A 70 -11.43 6.13 5.28
CA HIS A 70 -12.66 6.15 4.53
C HIS A 70 -13.29 4.75 4.52
N PRO A 71 -14.54 4.56 4.99
CA PRO A 71 -15.11 3.23 5.22
C PRO A 71 -15.35 2.42 3.93
N ASP A 72 -15.50 3.08 2.78
CA ASP A 72 -15.65 2.40 1.49
C ASP A 72 -14.31 1.87 0.92
N GLU A 73 -13.17 2.34 1.45
CA GLU A 73 -11.83 2.00 0.96
C GLU A 73 -11.08 1.11 1.96
N VAL A 74 -11.18 1.43 3.26
CA VAL A 74 -10.39 0.77 4.32
C VAL A 74 -11.31 0.21 5.40
N MET A 75 -11.40 -1.11 5.46
CA MET A 75 -12.24 -1.82 6.43
C MET A 75 -11.67 -1.85 7.85
N ASP A 76 -10.34 -1.88 7.97
CA ASP A 76 -9.62 -1.91 9.25
C ASP A 76 -8.17 -1.45 9.07
N HIS A 77 -7.51 -1.03 10.15
CA HIS A 77 -6.09 -0.70 10.17
C HIS A 77 -5.45 -1.15 11.49
N ARG A 78 -4.16 -1.52 11.45
CA ARG A 78 -3.41 -1.89 12.65
C ARG A 78 -1.98 -1.39 12.60
N TRP A 79 -1.47 -0.98 13.75
CA TRP A 79 -0.04 -0.76 13.95
C TRP A 79 0.62 -2.09 14.31
N ILE A 80 1.69 -2.44 13.61
CA ILE A 80 2.44 -3.68 13.81
C ILE A 80 3.93 -3.39 13.68
N SER A 81 4.77 -4.06 14.47
CA SER A 81 6.21 -3.94 14.29
C SER A 81 6.67 -4.67 13.01
N LEU A 82 7.74 -4.20 12.36
CA LEU A 82 8.25 -4.85 11.15
C LEU A 82 8.60 -6.33 11.40
N ASN A 83 9.21 -6.64 12.55
CA ASN A 83 9.55 -8.03 12.89
C ASN A 83 8.30 -8.91 13.00
N GLU A 84 7.24 -8.45 13.67
CA GLU A 84 5.99 -9.21 13.76
C GLU A 84 5.33 -9.37 12.39
N LEU A 85 5.35 -8.30 11.57
CA LEU A 85 4.80 -8.33 10.22
C LEU A 85 5.50 -9.36 9.34
N TYR A 86 6.84 -9.40 9.33
CA TYR A 86 7.59 -10.41 8.57
C TYR A 86 7.19 -11.83 8.97
N HIS A 87 7.13 -12.12 10.27
CA HIS A 87 6.74 -13.45 10.75
C HIS A 87 5.28 -13.79 10.45
N ASP A 88 4.37 -12.82 10.46
CA ASP A 88 2.96 -13.03 10.16
C ASP A 88 2.74 -13.29 8.66
N VAL A 89 3.42 -12.54 7.79
CA VAL A 89 3.39 -12.73 6.33
C VAL A 89 4.01 -14.07 5.93
N GLU A 90 5.13 -14.48 6.54
CA GLU A 90 5.73 -15.80 6.28
C GLU A 90 4.81 -16.96 6.67
N LYS A 91 4.04 -16.82 7.76
CA LYS A 91 3.15 -17.87 8.26
C LYS A 91 1.79 -17.91 7.58
N HIS A 92 1.29 -16.73 7.20
CA HIS A 92 -0.06 -16.54 6.69
C HIS A 92 -0.08 -15.62 5.45
N PRO A 93 0.69 -15.92 4.39
CA PRO A 93 0.79 -15.06 3.22
C PRO A 93 -0.56 -14.86 2.52
N GLU A 94 -1.49 -15.82 2.63
CA GLU A 94 -2.83 -15.75 2.07
C GLU A 94 -3.72 -14.63 2.64
N ASN A 95 -3.36 -14.09 3.80
CA ASN A 95 -4.08 -12.98 4.41
C ASN A 95 -3.68 -11.62 3.84
N TYR A 96 -2.61 -11.57 3.05
CA TYR A 96 -2.00 -10.35 2.53
C TYR A 96 -2.16 -10.22 1.02
N SER A 97 -2.12 -8.99 0.53
CA SER A 97 -2.07 -8.74 -0.91
C SER A 97 -0.75 -9.24 -1.52
N ALA A 98 -0.82 -9.71 -2.77
CA ALA A 98 0.33 -10.30 -3.45
C ALA A 98 1.50 -9.31 -3.56
N TRP A 99 1.25 -8.07 -3.97
CA TRP A 99 2.29 -7.04 -4.08
C TRP A 99 2.96 -6.75 -2.73
N PHE A 100 2.23 -6.78 -1.63
CA PHE A 100 2.81 -6.51 -0.32
C PHE A 100 3.73 -7.63 0.13
N CYS A 101 3.37 -8.88 -0.17
CA CYS A 101 4.25 -10.03 -0.02
C CYS A 101 5.54 -9.87 -0.84
N HIS A 102 5.48 -9.39 -2.10
CA HIS A 102 6.66 -9.11 -2.91
C HIS A 102 7.54 -7.96 -2.38
N ILE A 103 6.96 -6.98 -1.70
CA ILE A 103 7.72 -5.87 -1.10
C ILE A 103 8.51 -6.34 0.12
N LEU A 104 7.96 -7.30 0.88
CA LEU A 104 8.54 -7.77 2.12
C LEU A 104 9.53 -8.94 1.94
N MET A 105 9.33 -9.81 0.96
CA MET A 105 10.18 -11.00 0.71
C MET A 105 11.21 -10.78 -0.39
#